data_AF-A0A0B7BZL0-F1
#
_entry.id   AF-A0A0B7BZL0-F1
#
_cell.length_a   1.000
_cell.length_b   1.000
_cell.length_c   1.000
_cell.angle_alpha   90.00
_cell.angle_beta   90.00
_cell.angle_gamma   90.00
#
_symmetry.space_group_name_H-M   'P 1'
#
loop_
_entity.id
_entity.type
_entity.pdbx_description
1 polymer ?
#
loop_
_entity_poly.entity_id
_entity_poly.type
_entity_poly.pdbx_seq_one_letter_code
_entity_poly.pdbx_strand_id
1 'polypeptide(L)'
;RVLENCIQFGSPLLLENVGEELDPIMEPVLQKLTYKQQGVDYIKLGDSVIEYSSDFRMYITTVLRNPHYLPEISVKVCLLNFMITPQGLQDQLLGIVAAKEKPELEEKKNQLILESAANRKQLKEIEDKILEVL
;
A
#
# COMPACT_ATOMS: atom_id res chain seq x y z
N ARG A 1 12.57 19.10 -2.44
CA ARG A 1 13.76 18.40 -1.90
C ARG A 1 13.48 16.98 -1.43
N VAL A 2 12.66 16.73 -0.38
CA VAL A 2 12.40 15.34 0.05
C VAL A 2 11.73 14.51 -1.05
N LEU A 3 10.66 15.04 -1.67
CA LEU A 3 9.98 14.40 -2.80
C LEU A 3 10.94 14.12 -3.97
N GLU A 4 11.77 15.09 -4.34
CA GLU A 4 12.73 14.97 -5.44
C GLU A 4 13.74 13.84 -5.19
N ASN A 5 14.31 13.78 -3.99
CA ASN A 5 15.23 12.71 -3.60
C ASN A 5 14.54 11.34 -3.60
N CYS A 6 13.31 11.24 -3.08
CA CYS A 6 12.55 10.00 -3.08
C CYS A 6 12.29 9.49 -4.50
N ILE A 7 11.92 10.39 -5.43
CA ILE A 7 11.74 10.07 -6.85
C ILE A 7 13.05 9.56 -7.46
N GLN A 8 14.15 10.27 -7.23
CA GLN A 8 15.45 9.93 -7.81
C GLN A 8 15.99 8.59 -7.30
N PHE A 9 15.89 8.34 -5.99
CA PHE A 9 16.43 7.14 -5.36
C PHE A 9 15.41 6.00 -5.23
N GLY A 10 14.19 6.16 -5.75
CA GLY A 10 13.13 5.15 -5.66
C GLY A 10 12.62 4.88 -4.25
N SER A 11 12.87 5.77 -3.29
CA SER A 11 12.43 5.59 -1.91
C SER A 11 10.93 5.88 -1.78
N PRO A 12 10.15 5.06 -1.06
CA PRO A 12 8.73 5.32 -0.88
C PRO A 12 8.50 6.61 -0.08
N LEU A 13 7.50 7.38 -0.49
CA LEU A 13 7.09 8.62 0.17
C LEU A 13 5.66 8.48 0.70
N LEU A 14 5.47 8.82 1.97
CA LEU A 14 4.16 8.95 2.60
C LEU A 14 3.87 10.43 2.87
N LEU A 15 2.77 10.94 2.33
CA LEU A 15 2.22 12.24 2.70
C LEU A 15 1.07 12.05 3.66
N GLU A 16 1.23 12.57 4.87
CA GLU A 16 0.24 12.43 5.93
C GLU A 16 -0.62 13.68 6.08
N ASN A 17 -1.85 13.46 6.56
CA ASN A 17 -2.80 14.53 6.92
C ASN A 17 -3.14 15.46 5.74
N VAL A 18 -3.22 14.92 4.54
CA VAL A 18 -3.64 15.69 3.37
C VAL A 18 -5.12 16.05 3.49
N GLY A 19 -5.43 17.32 3.23
CA GLY A 19 -6.78 17.85 3.20
C GLY A 19 -7.53 17.47 1.92
N GLU A 20 -8.55 18.24 1.56
CA GLU A 20 -9.29 18.02 0.31
C GLU A 20 -8.54 18.55 -0.93
N GLU A 21 -7.57 19.45 -0.72
CA GLU A 21 -6.73 20.03 -1.76
C GLU A 21 -5.33 19.43 -1.76
N LEU A 22 -4.81 19.17 -2.96
CA LEU A 22 -3.45 18.71 -3.21
C LEU A 22 -2.64 19.85 -3.83
N ASP A 23 -1.40 20.01 -3.41
CA ASP A 23 -0.48 20.99 -4.02
C ASP A 23 -0.29 20.66 -5.51
N PRO A 24 -0.59 21.60 -6.44
CA PRO A 24 -0.40 21.41 -7.87
C PRO A 24 1.02 21.02 -8.28
N ILE A 25 2.04 21.29 -7.44
CA ILE A 25 3.41 20.84 -7.72
C ILE A 25 3.51 19.31 -7.83
N MET A 26 2.60 18.56 -7.20
CA MET A 26 2.56 17.10 -7.24
C MET A 26 1.89 16.54 -8.49
N GLU A 27 1.23 17.39 -9.29
CA GLU A 27 0.47 17.00 -10.48
C GLU A 27 1.27 16.10 -11.45
N PRO A 28 2.53 16.41 -11.79
CA PRO A 28 3.32 15.56 -12.67
C PRO A 28 3.51 14.14 -12.10
N VAL A 29 3.63 14.01 -10.78
CA VAL A 29 3.83 12.74 -10.09
C VAL A 29 2.54 11.93 -10.06
N LEU A 30 1.42 12.56 -9.73
CA LEU A 30 0.11 11.90 -9.67
C LEU A 30 -0.31 11.36 -11.04
N GLN A 31 -0.04 12.10 -12.11
CA GLN A 31 -0.33 11.69 -13.48
C GLN A 31 0.77 10.81 -14.10
N LYS A 32 1.90 10.60 -13.41
CA LYS A 32 3.09 9.92 -13.96
C LYS A 32 3.55 10.52 -15.30
N LEU A 33 3.62 11.85 -15.38
CA LEU A 33 4.12 12.61 -16.55
C LEU A 33 5.64 12.45 -16.70
N THR A 34 6.07 11.24 -17.00
CA THR A 34 7.47 10.87 -17.23
C THR A 34 7.79 10.90 -18.71
N TYR A 35 9.04 11.19 -19.05
CA TYR A 35 9.53 11.18 -20.42
C TYR A 35 10.93 10.55 -20.48
N LYS A 36 11.23 9.91 -21.61
CA LYS A 36 12.53 9.25 -21.82
C LYS A 36 13.53 10.19 -22.45
N GLN A 37 14.73 10.26 -21.88
CA GLN A 37 15.88 10.93 -22.45
C GLN A 37 17.11 10.02 -22.31
N GLN A 38 17.75 9.68 -23.44
CA GLN A 38 18.93 8.80 -23.47
C GLN A 38 18.72 7.44 -22.77
N GLY A 39 17.51 6.89 -22.82
CA GLY A 39 17.17 5.60 -22.21
C GLY A 39 16.82 5.64 -20.73
N VAL A 40 16.90 6.81 -20.09
CA VAL A 40 16.54 7.04 -18.69
C VAL A 40 15.20 7.80 -18.63
N ASP A 41 14.34 7.43 -17.69
CA ASP A 41 13.08 8.13 -17.44
C ASP A 41 13.33 9.37 -16.57
N TYR A 42 12.69 10.48 -16.92
CA TYR A 42 12.75 11.74 -16.20
C TYR A 42 11.35 12.28 -15.93
N ILE A 43 11.22 13.10 -14.91
CA ILE A 43 10.01 13.84 -14.59
C ILE A 43 10.36 15.31 -14.34
N LYS A 44 9.50 16.21 -14.82
CA LYS A 44 9.62 17.64 -14.54
C LYS A 44 8.72 18.01 -13.37
N LEU A 45 9.31 18.51 -12.30
CA LEU A 45 8.62 18.93 -11.08
C LEU A 45 8.89 20.42 -10.84
N GLY A 46 7.94 21.28 -11.19
CA GLY A 46 8.18 22.73 -11.22
C GLY A 46 9.30 23.08 -12.21
N ASP A 47 10.38 23.69 -11.71
CA ASP A 47 11.56 24.02 -12.50
C ASP A 47 12.65 22.94 -12.48
N SER A 48 12.50 21.92 -11.63
CA SER A 48 13.45 20.81 -11.49
C SER A 48 13.16 19.70 -12.51
N VAL A 49 14.21 19.19 -13.16
CA VAL A 49 14.17 17.94 -13.94
C VAL A 49 14.88 16.87 -13.13
N ILE A 50 14.18 15.78 -12.86
CA ILE A 50 14.61 14.75 -11.90
C ILE A 50 14.57 13.40 -12.63
N GLU A 51 15.61 12.60 -12.47
CA GLU A 51 15.61 11.20 -12.91
C GLU A 51 14.52 10.43 -12.15
N TYR A 52 13.69 9.69 -12.87
CA TYR A 52 12.56 8.97 -12.32
C TYR A 52 12.90 7.50 -12.11
N SER A 53 12.92 7.05 -10.86
CA SER A 53 13.07 5.63 -10.53
C SER A 53 11.73 4.89 -10.63
N SER A 54 11.73 3.72 -11.29
CA SER A 54 10.56 2.83 -11.37
C SER A 54 10.12 2.26 -10.02
N ASP A 55 11.03 2.25 -9.04
CA ASP A 55 10.79 1.72 -7.70
C ASP A 55 10.08 2.72 -6.79
N PHE A 56 10.02 3.99 -7.21
CA PHE A 56 9.33 5.04 -6.47
C PHE A 56 7.85 4.69 -6.26
N ARG A 57 7.39 4.87 -5.01
CA ARG A 57 5.99 4.71 -4.62
C ARG A 57 5.60 5.91 -3.76
N MET A 58 4.40 6.42 -4.00
CA MET A 58 3.83 7.53 -3.25
C MET A 58 2.52 7.10 -2.63
N TYR A 59 2.37 7.37 -1.34
CA TYR A 59 1.17 7.10 -0.57
C TYR A 59 0.68 8.40 0.05
N ILE A 60 -0.64 8.57 0.09
CA ILE A 60 -1.28 9.76 0.64
C ILE A 60 -2.30 9.28 1.66
N THR A 61 -2.27 9.86 2.85
CA THR A 61 -3.26 9.58 3.90
C THR A 61 -3.97 10.86 4.31
N THR A 62 -5.26 10.70 4.62
CA THR A 62 -6.09 11.75 5.18
C THR A 62 -6.75 11.23 6.45
N VAL A 63 -6.98 12.12 7.41
CA VAL A 63 -7.75 11.83 8.63
C VAL A 63 -9.21 12.26 8.49
N LEU A 64 -9.59 12.85 7.35
CA LEU A 64 -10.95 13.25 7.07
C LEU A 64 -11.82 12.01 6.91
N ARG A 65 -12.92 11.94 7.68
CA ARG A 65 -13.83 10.78 7.65
C ARG A 65 -14.63 10.67 6.35
N ASN A 66 -14.99 11.81 5.76
CA ASN A 66 -15.76 11.90 4.53
C ASN A 66 -15.27 13.09 3.69
N PRO A 67 -14.04 12.99 3.13
CA PRO A 67 -13.48 14.05 2.30
C PRO A 67 -14.23 14.17 0.99
N HIS A 68 -14.55 15.39 0.57
CA HIS A 68 -15.19 15.66 -0.72
C HIS A 68 -14.13 15.98 -1.77
N TYR A 69 -13.40 14.96 -2.22
CA TYR A 69 -12.44 15.13 -3.30
C TYR A 69 -13.16 15.45 -4.61
N LEU A 70 -12.65 16.48 -5.30
CA LEU A 70 -13.11 16.79 -6.66
C LEU A 70 -12.89 15.58 -7.58
N PRO A 71 -13.77 15.36 -8.58
CA PRO A 71 -13.62 14.26 -9.53
C PRO A 71 -12.23 14.21 -10.19
N GLU A 72 -11.63 15.37 -10.40
CA GLU A 72 -10.27 15.51 -10.91
C GLU A 72 -9.23 14.75 -10.08
N ILE A 73 -9.30 14.81 -8.75
CA ILE A 73 -8.40 14.07 -7.85
C ILE A 73 -8.72 12.58 -7.92
N SER A 74 -10.01 12.23 -7.85
CA SER A 74 -10.50 10.85 -7.83
C SER A 74 -10.16 10.04 -9.09
N VAL A 75 -9.91 10.70 -10.23
CA VAL A 75 -9.47 10.05 -11.47
C VAL A 75 -7.95 9.83 -11.51
N LYS A 76 -7.17 10.68 -10.82
CA LYS A 76 -5.70 10.63 -10.83
C LYS A 76 -5.13 9.64 -9.83
N VAL A 77 -5.82 9.43 -8.71
CA VAL A 77 -5.35 8.56 -7.62
C VAL A 77 -6.31 7.40 -7.37
N CYS A 78 -5.78 6.30 -6.85
CA CYS A 78 -6.61 5.21 -6.34
C CYS A 78 -7.02 5.53 -4.91
N LEU A 79 -8.30 5.85 -4.70
CA LEU A 79 -8.85 6.09 -3.36
C LEU A 79 -9.12 4.75 -2.66
N LEU A 80 -8.52 4.59 -1.48
CA LEU A 80 -8.74 3.44 -0.60
C LEU A 80 -9.47 3.91 0.66
N ASN A 81 -10.61 3.27 0.97
CA ASN A 81 -11.36 3.55 2.18
C ASN A 81 -10.87 2.66 3.33
N PHE A 82 -10.27 3.27 4.35
CA PHE A 82 -9.78 2.60 5.56
C PHE A 82 -10.76 2.70 6.74
N MET A 83 -12.01 3.11 6.52
CA MET A 83 -13.03 3.15 7.56
C MET A 83 -13.28 1.76 8.13
N ILE A 84 -13.09 1.61 9.44
CA ILE A 84 -13.41 0.37 10.15
C ILE A 84 -14.94 0.21 10.14
N THR A 85 -15.40 -0.95 9.68
CA THR A 85 -16.82 -1.32 9.76
C THR A 85 -17.17 -1.73 11.19
N PRO A 86 -18.42 -1.52 11.67
CA PRO A 86 -18.82 -1.94 13.01
C PRO A 86 -18.56 -3.43 13.28
N GLN A 87 -18.79 -4.28 12.27
CA GLN A 87 -18.48 -5.70 12.33
C GLN A 87 -16.97 -5.94 12.50
N GLY A 88 -16.14 -5.30 11.67
CA GLY A 88 -14.68 -5.44 11.77
C GLY A 88 -14.13 -4.98 13.12
N LEU A 89 -14.70 -3.93 13.71
CA LEU A 89 -14.34 -3.49 15.06
C LEU A 89 -14.75 -4.53 16.12
N GLN A 90 -15.96 -5.08 16.03
CA GLN A 90 -16.42 -6.13 16.95
C GLN A 90 -15.51 -7.35 16.90
N ASP A 91 -15.15 -7.80 15.70
CA ASP A 91 -14.27 -8.96 15.51
C ASP A 91 -12.86 -8.69 16.10
N GLN A 92 -12.33 -7.48 15.90
CA GLN A 92 -11.05 -7.07 16.51
C GLN A 92 -11.11 -7.07 18.03
N LEU A 93 -12.16 -6.47 18.61
CA LEU A 93 -12.33 -6.42 20.06
C LEU A 93 -12.53 -7.82 20.65
N LEU A 94 -13.32 -8.67 19.99
CA LEU A 94 -13.52 -10.05 20.39
C LEU A 94 -12.20 -10.82 20.42
N GLY A 95 -11.34 -10.64 19.40
CA GLY A 95 -10.01 -11.24 19.37
C GLY A 95 -9.14 -10.81 20.57
N ILE A 96 -9.15 -9.52 20.91
CA ILE A 96 -8.39 -8.99 22.07
C ILE A 96 -8.92 -9.55 23.38
N VAL A 97 -10.24 -9.59 23.57
CA VAL A 97 -10.87 -10.11 24.79
C VAL A 97 -10.62 -11.61 24.92
N ALA A 98 -10.82 -12.38 23.85
CA ALA A 98 -10.60 -13.82 23.85
C ALA A 98 -9.14 -14.18 24.16
N ALA A 99 -8.17 -13.45 23.59
CA ALA A 99 -6.76 -13.64 23.89
C ALA A 99 -6.42 -13.39 25.37
N LYS A 100 -7.11 -12.44 26.01
CA LYS A 100 -6.89 -12.11 27.43
C LYS A 100 -7.62 -13.06 28.39
N GLU A 101 -8.85 -13.45 28.06
CA GLU A 101 -9.67 -14.33 28.91
C GLU A 101 -9.30 -15.81 28.77
N LYS A 102 -8.91 -16.24 27.56
CA LYS A 102 -8.61 -17.65 27.24
C LYS A 102 -7.33 -17.74 26.40
N PRO A 103 -6.16 -17.43 26.97
CA PRO A 103 -4.89 -17.41 26.24
C PRO A 103 -4.54 -18.76 25.59
N GLU A 104 -4.90 -19.87 26.23
CA GLU A 104 -4.73 -21.23 25.72
C GLU A 104 -5.45 -21.50 24.39
N LEU A 105 -6.63 -20.88 24.18
CA LEU A 105 -7.35 -21.00 22.91
C LEU A 105 -6.67 -20.19 21.81
N GLU A 106 -6.12 -19.01 22.14
CA GLU A 106 -5.40 -18.19 21.17
C GLU A 106 -4.07 -18.84 20.76
N GLU A 107 -3.36 -19.46 21.71
CA GLU A 107 -2.15 -20.23 21.42
C GLU A 107 -2.44 -21.41 20.50
N LYS A 108 -3.51 -22.17 20.78
CA LYS A 108 -3.95 -23.27 19.92
C LYS A 108 -4.37 -22.78 18.53
N LYS A 109 -5.08 -21.67 18.43
CA LYS A 109 -5.43 -21.03 17.15
C LYS A 109 -4.18 -20.63 16.38
N ASN A 110 -3.19 -20.03 17.02
CA ASN A 110 -1.93 -19.65 16.38
C ASN A 110 -1.15 -20.87 15.88
N GLN A 111 -1.08 -21.95 16.67
CA GLN A 111 -0.50 -23.22 16.22
C GLN A 111 -1.21 -23.76 14.98
N LEU A 112 -2.55 -23.78 14.97
CA LEU A 112 -3.34 -24.23 13.83
C LEU A 112 -3.14 -23.36 12.58
N ILE A 113 -2.97 -22.03 12.74
CA ILE A 113 -2.67 -21.12 11.63
C ILE A 113 -1.31 -21.47 11.00
N LEU A 114 -0.28 -21.67 11.84
CA LEU A 114 1.06 -22.04 11.38
C LEU A 114 1.05 -23.41 10.68
N GLU A 115 0.37 -24.39 11.27
CA GLU A 115 0.21 -25.73 10.68
C GLU A 115 -0.54 -25.66 9.35
N SER A 116 -1.62 -24.89 9.27
CA SER A 116 -2.38 -24.69 8.03
C SER A 116 -1.52 -24.04 6.94
N ALA A 117 -0.70 -23.04 7.28
CA ALA A 117 0.23 -22.41 6.36
C ALA A 117 1.30 -23.40 5.86
N ALA A 118 1.85 -24.23 6.77
CA ALA A 118 2.82 -25.27 6.42
C ALA A 118 2.21 -26.32 5.49
N ASN A 119 0.99 -26.78 5.79
CA ASN A 119 0.26 -27.75 4.97
C ASN A 119 -0.06 -27.20 3.58
N ARG A 120 -0.48 -25.93 3.46
CA ARG A 120 -0.71 -25.28 2.16
C ARG A 120 0.59 -25.17 1.35
N LYS A 121 1.71 -24.86 2.00
CA LYS A 121 3.01 -24.80 1.34
C LYS A 121 3.42 -26.19 0.82
N GLN A 122 3.29 -27.23 1.64
CA GLN A 122 3.59 -28.61 1.23
C GLN A 122 2.70 -29.07 0.09
N LEU A 123 1.40 -28.76 0.13
CA LEU A 123 0.48 -29.09 -0.96
C LEU A 123 0.96 -28.48 -2.29
N LYS A 124 1.30 -27.19 -2.28
CA LYS A 124 1.83 -26.51 -3.47
C LYS A 124 3.15 -27.12 -3.96
N GLU A 125 4.08 -27.42 -3.05
CA GLU A 125 5.34 -28.07 -3.42
C GLU A 125 5.13 -29.46 -4.06
N ILE A 126 4.11 -30.20 -3.62
CA ILE A 126 3.75 -31.48 -4.22
C ILE A 126 3.11 -31.27 -5.59
N GLU A 127 2.20 -30.31 -5.73
CA GLU A 127 1.59 -29.94 -7.01
C GLU A 127 2.65 -29.52 -8.05
N ASP A 128 3.61 -28.68 -7.64
CA ASP A 128 4.72 -28.21 -8.49
C ASP A 128 5.62 -29.39 -8.92
N LYS A 129 5.94 -30.33 -8.00
CA LYS A 129 6.71 -31.55 -8.33
C LYS A 129 6.00 -32.47 -9.31
N ILE A 130 4.67 -32.60 -9.23
CA ILE A 130 3.89 -33.41 -10.17
C ILE A 130 3.98 -32.79 -11.57
N LEU A 131 3.91 -31.47 -11.67
CA LEU A 131 4.04 -30.75 -12.95
C LEU A 131 5.43 -30.89 -13.57
N GLU A 132 6.51 -31.01 -12.78
CA GLU A 132 7.87 -31.21 -13.30
C GLU A 132 8.14 -32.64 -13.82
N VAL A 133 7.37 -33.64 -13.38
CA VAL A 133 7.55 -35.05 -13.76
C VAL A 133 6.73 -35.44 -15.00
N LEU A 134 5.76 -34.61 -15.40
CA LEU A 134 4.93 -34.75 -16.61
C LEU A 134 5.57 -34.07 -17.82
#